data_AF-G4U221-F1
#
_entry.id   AF-G4U221-F1
#
_cell.length_a   1.000
_cell.length_b   1.000
_cell.length_c   1.000
_cell.angle_alpha   90.00
_cell.angle_beta   90.00
_cell.angle_gamma   90.00
#
_symmetry.space_group_name_H-M   'P 1'
#
loop_
_entity.id
_entity.type
_entity.pdbx_description
1 polymer ?
#
loop_
_entity_poly.entity_id
_entity_poly.type
_entity_poly.pdbx_seq_one_letter_code
_entity_poly.pdbx_strand_id
1 'polypeptide(L)'
;MSASAHGQIASWCFQRLKSRKDGLKFNICQIESSFYLNSQIPDLDARISKFIPTALRYVSYHWLFHVAETDDNWRRILENDIRHVIQIPYVLNWIEILSITGGIPRLIRGLRSVSRHTGVSGLSG
;
A
#
# COMPACT_ATOMS: atom_id res chain seq x y z
N MET A 1 10.69 8.03 15.71
CA MET A 1 11.33 8.62 14.51
C MET A 1 10.74 10.02 14.33
N SER A 2 11.47 10.97 13.74
CA SER A 2 10.93 12.32 13.52
C SER A 2 9.90 12.31 12.38
N ALA A 3 8.98 13.28 12.37
CA ALA A 3 8.03 13.47 11.26
C ALA A 3 8.75 13.53 9.91
N SER A 4 9.87 14.24 9.82
CA SER A 4 10.70 14.30 8.61
C SER A 4 11.23 12.93 8.16
N ALA A 5 11.66 12.07 9.11
CA ALA A 5 12.07 10.70 8.77
C ALA A 5 10.89 9.85 8.27
N HIS A 6 9.69 10.01 8.82
CA HIS A 6 8.49 9.37 8.29
C HIS A 6 8.17 9.85 6.87
N GLY A 7 8.28 11.15 6.58
CA GLY A 7 8.09 11.71 5.25
C GLY A 7 9.06 11.17 4.20
N GLN A 8 10.35 11.07 4.53
CA GLN A 8 11.37 10.47 3.65
C GLN A 8 11.06 9.01 3.33
N ILE A 9 10.63 8.23 4.34
CA ILE A 9 10.29 6.82 4.14
C ILE A 9 9.02 6.68 3.33
N ALA A 10 8.01 7.53 3.55
CA ALA A 10 6.81 7.56 2.71
C ALA A 10 7.15 7.84 1.25
N SER A 11 8.02 8.83 0.98
CA SER A 11 8.53 9.11 -0.37
C SER A 11 9.21 7.89 -0.99
N TRP A 12 10.09 7.22 -0.24
CA TRP A 12 10.73 5.98 -0.68
C TRP A 12 9.71 4.85 -0.94
N CYS A 13 8.68 4.72 -0.10
CA CYS A 13 7.59 3.77 -0.33
C CYS A 13 6.92 4.02 -1.68
N PHE A 14 6.59 5.26 -2.01
CA PHE A 14 5.97 5.60 -3.29
C PHE A 14 6.88 5.31 -4.48
N GLN A 15 8.18 5.60 -4.37
CA GLN A 15 9.16 5.24 -5.41
C GLN A 15 9.19 3.72 -5.65
N ARG A 16 9.12 2.92 -4.57
CA ARG A 16 9.11 1.45 -4.67
C ARG A 16 7.80 0.92 -5.25
N LEU A 17 6.65 1.41 -4.80
CA LEU A 17 5.35 1.02 -5.33
C LEU A 17 5.22 1.32 -6.83
N LYS A 18 5.77 2.44 -7.30
CA LYS A 18 5.75 2.88 -8.71
C LYS A 18 6.90 2.31 -9.56
N SER A 19 7.81 1.53 -8.99
CA SER A 19 8.94 0.94 -9.72
C SER A 19 8.44 0.04 -10.85
N ARG A 20 8.94 0.25 -12.08
CA ARG A 20 8.59 -0.60 -13.23
C ARG A 20 9.11 -2.03 -13.12
N LYS A 21 10.20 -2.24 -12.37
CA LYS A 21 10.88 -3.53 -12.26
C LYS A 21 10.29 -4.39 -11.14
N ASP A 22 10.22 -3.80 -9.94
CA ASP A 22 9.93 -4.52 -8.69
C ASP A 22 8.76 -3.89 -7.91
N GLY A 23 7.96 -3.05 -8.56
CA GLY A 23 6.82 -2.37 -7.97
C GLY A 23 5.51 -3.14 -8.14
N LEU A 24 4.40 -2.41 -7.98
CA LEU A 24 3.06 -2.94 -8.13
C LEU A 24 2.80 -3.42 -9.56
N LYS A 25 2.22 -4.61 -9.69
CA LYS A 25 1.80 -5.19 -10.97
C LYS A 25 0.58 -6.07 -10.76
N PHE A 26 -0.28 -6.12 -11.77
CA PHE A 26 -1.44 -7.00 -11.78
C PHE A 26 -1.00 -8.45 -11.76
N ASN A 27 -1.68 -9.27 -10.97
CA ASN A 27 -1.46 -10.70 -10.86
C ASN A 27 0.00 -11.06 -10.54
N ILE A 28 0.59 -10.38 -9.54
CA ILE A 28 2.03 -10.49 -9.21
C ILE A 28 2.46 -11.93 -8.91
N CYS A 29 1.59 -12.70 -8.26
CA CYS A 29 1.83 -14.10 -7.90
C CYS A 29 1.39 -15.11 -8.98
N GLN A 30 0.96 -14.63 -10.16
CA GLN A 30 0.57 -15.45 -11.30
C GLN A 30 -0.53 -16.46 -10.94
N ILE A 31 -1.54 -16.00 -10.21
CA ILE A 31 -2.72 -16.77 -9.85
C ILE A 31 -3.59 -16.91 -11.09
N GLU A 32 -3.90 -18.15 -11.47
CA GLU A 32 -4.60 -18.46 -12.72
C GLU A 32 -6.09 -18.13 -12.68
N SER A 33 -6.69 -18.17 -11.48
CA SER A 33 -8.12 -18.01 -11.29
C SER A 33 -8.41 -17.21 -10.02
N SER A 34 -9.22 -16.16 -10.14
CA SER A 34 -9.76 -15.39 -9.02
C SER A 34 -11.04 -15.99 -8.41
N PHE A 35 -11.49 -17.17 -8.90
CA PHE A 35 -12.68 -17.84 -8.37
C PHE A 35 -12.44 -18.58 -7.05
N TYR A 36 -11.19 -18.85 -6.71
CA TYR A 36 -10.81 -19.53 -5.48
C TYR A 36 -10.45 -18.53 -4.39
N LEU A 37 -10.79 -18.86 -3.15
CA LEU A 37 -10.26 -18.14 -2.00
C LEU A 37 -8.74 -18.26 -1.96
N ASN A 38 -8.04 -17.26 -1.45
CA ASN A 38 -6.58 -17.31 -1.28
C ASN A 38 -6.13 -18.58 -0.52
N SER A 39 -6.91 -19.01 0.48
CA SER A 39 -6.66 -20.23 1.27
C SER A 39 -6.81 -21.54 0.48
N GLN A 40 -7.41 -21.49 -0.71
CA GLN A 40 -7.62 -22.65 -1.58
C GLN A 40 -6.58 -22.73 -2.71
N ILE A 41 -5.73 -21.71 -2.88
CA ILE A 41 -4.68 -21.70 -3.90
C ILE A 41 -3.52 -22.56 -3.39
N PRO A 42 -3.18 -23.68 -4.06
CA PRO A 42 -2.26 -24.65 -3.51
C PRO A 42 -0.91 -24.10 -3.06
N ASP A 43 -0.08 -23.54 -3.89
CA ASP A 43 1.30 -23.14 -3.58
C ASP A 43 1.44 -21.66 -3.23
N LEU A 44 0.40 -21.04 -2.66
CA LEU A 44 0.33 -19.57 -2.53
C LEU A 44 1.51 -18.98 -1.75
N ASP A 45 1.91 -19.58 -0.62
CA ASP A 45 3.02 -19.10 0.18
C ASP A 45 4.37 -19.15 -0.56
N ALA A 46 4.57 -20.19 -1.37
CA ALA A 46 5.75 -20.31 -2.21
C ALA A 46 5.76 -19.24 -3.31
N ARG A 47 4.60 -18.95 -3.92
CA ARG A 47 4.45 -17.87 -4.91
C ARG A 47 4.68 -16.50 -4.30
N ILE A 48 4.15 -16.23 -3.11
CA ILE A 48 4.39 -14.97 -2.38
C ILE A 48 5.89 -14.80 -2.16
N SER A 49 6.57 -15.83 -1.66
CA SER A 49 8.01 -15.80 -1.38
C SER A 49 8.84 -15.60 -2.65
N LYS A 50 8.40 -16.16 -3.78
CA LYS A 50 9.09 -16.05 -5.08
C LYS A 50 8.87 -14.70 -5.77
N PHE A 51 7.65 -14.16 -5.74
CA PHE A 51 7.24 -13.06 -6.61
C PHE A 51 7.09 -11.71 -5.92
N ILE A 52 6.96 -11.66 -4.59
CA ILE A 52 6.81 -10.41 -3.84
C ILE A 52 8.11 -10.12 -3.08
N PRO A 53 8.95 -9.19 -3.57
CA PRO A 53 10.16 -8.81 -2.85
C PRO A 53 9.83 -8.30 -1.45
N THR A 54 10.71 -8.61 -0.48
CA THR A 54 10.54 -8.15 0.92
C THR A 54 10.34 -6.64 1.02
N ALA A 55 11.05 -5.86 0.20
CA ALA A 55 10.87 -4.41 0.14
C ALA A 55 9.46 -4.03 -0.34
N LEU A 56 8.94 -4.67 -1.40
CA LEU A 56 7.60 -4.39 -1.91
C LEU A 56 6.53 -4.73 -0.86
N ARG A 57 6.67 -5.87 -0.18
CA ARG A 57 5.79 -6.26 0.93
C ARG A 57 5.80 -5.23 2.06
N TYR A 58 6.98 -4.76 2.46
CA TYR A 58 7.12 -3.72 3.48
C TYR A 58 6.39 -2.43 3.07
N VAL A 59 6.68 -1.90 1.88
CA VAL A 59 6.09 -0.61 1.46
C VAL A 59 4.58 -0.72 1.29
N SER A 60 4.07 -1.87 0.81
CA SER A 60 2.64 -2.14 0.71
C SER A 60 1.93 -2.11 2.07
N TYR A 61 2.61 -2.47 3.17
CA TYR A 61 2.03 -2.46 4.51
C TYR A 61 2.15 -1.11 5.24
N HIS A 62 3.18 -0.34 4.94
CA HIS A 62 3.63 0.73 5.84
C HIS A 62 3.49 2.16 5.28
N TRP A 63 3.26 2.34 3.98
CA TRP A 63 3.23 3.70 3.40
C TRP A 63 2.17 4.61 4.06
N LEU A 64 0.96 4.10 4.32
CA LEU A 64 -0.11 4.86 5.00
C LEU A 64 0.28 5.28 6.41
N PHE A 65 0.96 4.40 7.15
CA PHE A 65 1.45 4.71 8.49
C PHE A 65 2.49 5.84 8.43
N HIS A 66 3.45 5.78 7.50
CA HIS A 66 4.43 6.85 7.34
C HIS A 66 3.81 8.19 6.89
N VAL A 67 2.77 8.16 6.05
CA VAL A 67 2.01 9.36 5.69
C VAL A 67 1.22 9.93 6.88
N ALA A 68 0.69 9.08 7.75
CA ALA A 68 -0.01 9.53 8.96
C ALA A 68 0.96 10.17 9.98
N GLU A 69 2.15 9.62 10.17
CA GLU A 69 3.12 10.08 11.17
C GLU A 69 4.02 11.25 10.69
N THR A 70 3.93 11.66 9.43
CA THR A 70 4.66 12.83 8.91
C THR A 70 3.88 14.13 9.08
N ASP A 71 4.55 15.28 8.92
CA ASP A 71 3.94 16.61 9.02
C ASP A 71 3.20 17.04 7.73
N ASP A 72 2.47 18.15 7.81
CA ASP A 72 1.65 18.67 6.70
C ASP A 72 2.48 19.13 5.50
N ASN A 73 3.72 19.58 5.72
CA ASN A 73 4.62 19.94 4.62
C ASN A 73 4.96 18.71 3.78
N TRP A 74 5.31 17.60 4.43
CA TRP A 74 5.53 16.33 3.75
C TRP A 74 4.26 15.78 3.11
N ARG A 75 3.10 15.86 3.77
CA ARG A 75 1.83 15.41 3.17
C ARG A 75 1.52 16.16 1.87
N ARG A 76 1.77 17.47 1.83
CA ARG A 76 1.65 18.29 0.62
C ARG A 76 2.64 17.88 -0.47
N ILE A 77 3.90 17.61 -0.11
CA ILE A 77 4.91 17.12 -1.06
C ILE A 77 4.49 15.77 -1.69
N LEU A 78 3.85 14.91 -0.89
CA LEU A 78 3.47 13.55 -1.28
C LEU A 78 2.07 13.45 -1.89
N GLU A 79 1.32 14.56 -2.03
CA GLU A 79 -0.08 14.56 -2.46
C GLU A 79 -0.28 13.88 -3.83
N ASN A 80 0.61 14.18 -4.79
CA ASN A 80 0.56 13.57 -6.12
C ASN A 80 0.88 12.07 -6.08
N ASP A 81 1.79 11.65 -5.20
CA ASP A 81 2.13 10.24 -5.04
C ASP A 81 0.98 9.45 -4.42
N ILE A 82 0.31 10.03 -3.41
CA ILE A 82 -0.90 9.48 -2.80
C ILE A 82 -1.97 9.31 -3.87
N ARG A 83 -2.29 10.38 -4.61
CA ARG A 83 -3.28 10.35 -5.70
C ARG A 83 -2.97 9.27 -6.73
N HIS A 84 -1.72 9.15 -7.14
CA HIS A 84 -1.28 8.16 -8.12
C HIS A 84 -1.49 6.72 -7.62
N VAL A 85 -1.10 6.43 -6.37
CA VAL A 85 -1.22 5.06 -5.82
C VAL A 85 -2.67 4.66 -5.54
N ILE A 86 -3.54 5.60 -5.19
CA ILE A 86 -4.97 5.31 -4.95
C ILE A 86 -5.82 5.26 -6.23
N GLN A 87 -5.24 5.57 -7.39
CA GLN A 87 -5.91 5.45 -8.69
C GLN A 87 -5.79 4.05 -9.28
N ILE A 88 -6.76 3.67 -10.12
CA ILE A 88 -6.71 2.46 -10.92
C ILE A 88 -5.63 2.62 -12.00
N PRO A 89 -4.79 1.60 -12.27
CA PRO A 89 -4.82 0.25 -11.70
C PRO A 89 -3.98 0.06 -10.42
N TYR A 90 -3.22 1.06 -9.98
CA TYR A 90 -2.28 0.94 -8.87
C TYR A 90 -2.94 0.51 -7.57
N VAL A 91 -4.11 1.06 -7.25
CA VAL A 91 -4.85 0.71 -6.04
C VAL A 91 -5.28 -0.76 -6.02
N LEU A 92 -5.67 -1.31 -7.19
CA LEU A 92 -6.09 -2.71 -7.31
C LEU A 92 -4.88 -3.64 -7.12
N ASN A 93 -3.76 -3.33 -7.77
CA ASN A 93 -2.52 -4.10 -7.64
C ASN A 93 -1.98 -4.07 -6.20
N TRP A 94 -2.13 -2.94 -5.51
CA TRP A 94 -1.75 -2.82 -4.10
C TRP A 94 -2.67 -3.63 -3.19
N ILE A 95 -3.98 -3.55 -3.38
CA ILE A 95 -4.97 -4.35 -2.62
C ILE A 95 -4.77 -5.84 -2.89
N GLU A 96 -4.41 -6.24 -4.11
CA GLU A 96 -4.09 -7.62 -4.44
C GLU A 96 -2.97 -8.17 -3.54
N ILE A 97 -1.85 -7.45 -3.42
CA ILE A 97 -0.74 -7.82 -2.52
C ILE A 97 -1.24 -7.92 -1.07
N LEU A 98 -2.02 -6.96 -0.60
CA LEU A 98 -2.56 -6.98 0.76
C LEU A 98 -3.51 -8.15 0.99
N SER A 99 -4.32 -8.52 0.00
CA SER A 99 -5.24 -9.65 0.08
C SER A 99 -4.48 -10.97 0.22
N ILE A 100 -3.54 -11.25 -0.70
CA ILE A 100 -2.81 -12.52 -0.74
C ILE A 100 -1.84 -12.69 0.43
N THR A 101 -1.32 -11.58 0.97
CA THR A 101 -0.39 -11.62 2.11
C THR A 101 -1.07 -11.42 3.48
N GLY A 102 -2.40 -11.35 3.56
CA GLY A 102 -3.12 -11.15 4.82
C GLY A 102 -2.97 -9.74 5.43
N GLY A 103 -2.62 -8.75 4.63
CA GLY A 103 -2.40 -7.34 5.01
C GLY A 103 -3.67 -6.49 5.17
N ILE A 104 -4.87 -7.00 4.87
CA ILE A 104 -6.13 -6.23 4.94
C ILE A 104 -6.40 -5.57 6.32
N PRO A 105 -6.17 -6.23 7.47
CA PRO A 105 -6.31 -5.55 8.77
C PRO A 105 -5.36 -4.35 8.93
N ARG A 106 -4.15 -4.43 8.36
CA ARG A 106 -3.17 -3.33 8.39
C ARG A 106 -3.60 -2.18 7.50
N LEU A 107 -4.15 -2.47 6.32
CA LEU A 107 -4.78 -1.48 5.43
C LEU A 107 -5.85 -0.67 6.18
N ILE A 108 -6.80 -1.37 6.82
CA ILE A 108 -7.90 -0.71 7.56
C ILE A 108 -7.35 0.20 8.65
N ARG A 109 -6.36 -0.26 9.42
CA ARG A 109 -5.69 0.55 10.44
C ARG A 109 -4.99 1.76 9.84
N GLY A 110 -4.26 1.59 8.74
CA GLY A 110 -3.55 2.67 8.05
C GLY A 110 -4.50 3.74 7.52
N LEU A 111 -5.62 3.33 6.89
CA LEU A 111 -6.64 4.24 6.40
C LEU A 111 -7.24 5.06 7.54
N ARG A 112 -7.63 4.40 8.65
CA ARG A 112 -8.12 5.10 9.84
C ARG A 112 -7.10 6.10 10.40
N SER A 113 -5.81 5.77 10.35
CA SER A 113 -4.74 6.68 10.79
C SER A 113 -4.69 7.94 9.94
N VAL A 114 -4.72 7.80 8.61
CA VAL A 114 -4.71 8.93 7.68
C VAL A 114 -6.00 9.76 7.78
N SER A 115 -7.15 9.11 7.92
CA SER A 115 -8.45 9.80 8.04
C SER A 115 -8.57 10.69 9.27
N ARG A 116 -7.77 10.46 10.33
CA ARG A 116 -7.75 11.35 11.51
C ARG A 116 -7.07 12.68 11.25
N HIS A 117 -6.23 12.75 10.23
CA HIS A 117 -5.50 13.95 9.84
C HIS A 117 -6.18 14.71 8.70
N THR A 118 -6.99 14.03 7.89
CA THR A 118 -7.95 14.66 7.00
C THR A 118 -9.22 14.93 7.80
N GLY A 119 -9.30 16.05 8.51
CA GLY A 119 -10.48 16.39 9.32
C GLY A 119 -11.78 16.05 8.57
N VAL A 120 -12.65 15.26 9.19
CA VAL A 120 -14.03 15.12 8.75
C VAL A 120 -14.70 16.48 8.97
N SER A 121 -14.52 17.36 7.99
CA SER A 121 -15.24 18.61 7.79
C SER A 121 -16.03 18.43 6.51
N GLY A 122 -17.13 17.67 6.56
CA GLY A 122 -17.91 17.39 5.35
C GLY A 122 -19.07 16.40 5.45
N LEU A 123 -19.54 16.06 6.65
CA LEU A 123 -20.83 15.36 6.83
C LEU A 123 -21.64 16.08 7.90
N SER A 124 -21.94 17.35 7.61
CA SER A 124 -23.02 18.11 8.23
C SER A 124 -23.48 19.12 7.18
N GLY A 125 -24.47 18.70 6.40
CA GLY A 125 -25.12 19.44 5.32
C GLY A 125 -26.23 18.59 4.75
#